data_AF-A0A2E0MX33-F1
#
_entry.id   AF-A0A2E0MX33-F1
#
_cell.length_a   1.000
_cell.length_b   1.000
_cell.length_c   1.000
_cell.angle_alpha   90.00
_cell.angle_beta   90.00
_cell.angle_gamma   90.00
#
_symmetry.space_group_name_H-M   'P 1'
#
loop_
_entity.id
_entity.type
_entity.pdbx_description
1 polymer ?
#
loop_
_entity_poly.entity_id
_entity_poly.type
_entity_poly.pdbx_seq_one_letter_code
_entity_poly.pdbx_strand_id
1 'polypeptide(L)'
;MAEFTSALPDSETMAQFCVAILGLIVAWDAWWLARQRVEIPSLGDLSNGGFAWASNQSQEVSRQWANLMSMGAMMALPWMLAELSDTPIIWVWIWDALLAIHLISLLIPKRYAITNTHLFADGQRYEWNRLRLAKKQPKKRIMLLRKGWGPFGPLPLGGDRLALEKAANLIVTILHEEE
;
A
#
# COMPACT_ATOMS: atom_id res chain seq x y z
N MET A 1 -50.54 -11.28 12.56
CA MET A 1 -49.31 -11.70 11.85
C MET A 1 -48.32 -10.57 12.03
N ALA A 2 -47.23 -10.80 12.76
CA ALA A 2 -46.22 -9.77 12.96
C ALA A 2 -45.50 -9.55 11.62
N GLU A 3 -45.62 -8.35 11.05
CA GLU A 3 -44.73 -7.92 9.97
C GLU A 3 -43.31 -7.94 10.53
N PHE A 4 -42.51 -8.93 10.12
CA PHE A 4 -41.08 -8.81 10.21
C PHE A 4 -40.67 -7.72 9.23
N THR A 5 -40.64 -6.47 9.70
CA THR A 5 -39.92 -5.41 9.00
C THR A 5 -38.50 -5.91 8.82
N SER A 6 -38.11 -6.19 7.58
CA SER A 6 -36.73 -6.50 7.21
C SER A 6 -35.82 -5.45 7.84
N ALA A 7 -35.04 -5.84 8.84
CA ALA A 7 -34.03 -4.97 9.46
C ALA A 7 -32.81 -4.77 8.54
N LEU A 8 -32.81 -5.37 7.35
CA LEU A 8 -31.74 -5.27 6.37
C LEU A 8 -32.05 -4.12 5.39
N PRO A 9 -31.05 -3.27 5.07
CA PRO A 9 -31.18 -2.25 4.05
C PRO A 9 -31.56 -2.86 2.69
N ASP A 10 -32.22 -2.08 1.83
CA ASP A 10 -32.39 -2.46 0.44
C ASP A 10 -31.04 -2.55 -0.29
N SER A 11 -31.03 -3.26 -1.42
CA SER A 11 -29.83 -3.57 -2.18
C SER A 11 -29.14 -2.32 -2.74
N GLU A 12 -29.89 -1.30 -3.13
CA GLU A 12 -29.34 -0.03 -3.61
C GLU A 12 -28.66 0.74 -2.48
N THR A 13 -29.31 0.90 -1.33
CA THR A 13 -28.70 1.58 -0.17
C THR A 13 -27.43 0.86 0.29
N MET A 14 -27.42 -0.47 0.27
CA MET A 14 -26.21 -1.25 0.58
C MET A 14 -25.10 -1.01 -0.46
N ALA A 15 -25.42 -1.00 -1.75
CA ALA A 15 -24.46 -0.74 -2.81
C ALA A 15 -23.84 0.66 -2.68
N GLN A 16 -24.67 1.68 -2.44
CA GLN A 16 -24.24 3.06 -2.17
C GLN A 16 -23.25 3.12 -1.01
N PHE A 17 -23.58 2.47 0.10
CA PHE A 17 -22.74 2.43 1.29
C PHE A 17 -21.38 1.77 1.02
N CYS A 18 -21.38 0.61 0.34
CA CYS A 18 -20.15 -0.09 -0.05
C CYS A 18 -19.28 0.76 -0.98
N VAL A 19 -19.88 1.40 -1.99
CA VAL A 19 -19.18 2.30 -2.92
C VAL A 19 -18.62 3.51 -2.19
N ALA A 20 -19.35 4.09 -1.24
CA ALA A 20 -18.88 5.22 -0.44
C ALA A 20 -17.66 4.84 0.41
N ILE A 21 -17.69 3.68 1.08
CA ILE A 21 -16.54 3.17 1.83
C ILE A 21 -15.34 2.95 0.91
N LEU A 22 -15.55 2.31 -0.25
CA LEU A 22 -14.49 2.11 -1.21
C LEU A 22 -13.90 3.45 -1.67
N GLY A 23 -14.74 4.43 -1.96
CA GLY A 23 -14.32 5.79 -2.31
C GLY A 23 -13.41 6.43 -1.26
N LEU A 24 -13.74 6.27 0.03
CA LEU A 24 -12.88 6.76 1.13
C LEU A 24 -11.53 6.02 1.17
N ILE A 25 -11.51 4.71 0.97
CA ILE A 25 -10.27 3.92 0.92
C ILE A 25 -9.38 4.38 -0.25
N VAL A 26 -9.97 4.56 -1.43
CA VAL A 26 -9.24 5.04 -2.62
C VAL A 26 -8.68 6.43 -2.41
N ALA A 27 -9.48 7.36 -1.87
CA ALA A 27 -9.04 8.70 -1.55
C ALA A 27 -7.90 8.72 -0.52
N TRP A 28 -7.99 7.88 0.51
CA TRP A 28 -6.97 7.73 1.53
C TRP A 28 -5.64 7.19 0.97
N ASP A 29 -5.69 6.17 0.10
CA ASP A 29 -4.51 5.61 -0.57
C ASP A 29 -3.84 6.65 -1.49
N ALA A 30 -4.65 7.37 -2.28
CA ALA A 30 -4.17 8.46 -3.13
C ALA A 30 -3.50 9.57 -2.32
N TRP A 31 -4.06 9.92 -1.15
CA TRP A 31 -3.47 10.91 -0.25
C TRP A 31 -2.09 10.50 0.26
N TRP A 32 -1.91 9.23 0.70
CA TRP A 32 -0.60 8.74 1.13
C TRP A 32 0.42 8.72 -0.01
N LEU A 33 -0.01 8.36 -1.22
CA LEU A 33 0.85 8.39 -2.40
C LEU A 33 1.31 9.81 -2.74
N ALA A 34 0.39 10.79 -2.70
CA ALA A 34 0.71 12.19 -2.91
C ALA A 34 1.67 12.70 -1.82
N ARG A 35 1.39 12.39 -0.56
CA ARG A 35 2.26 12.75 0.57
C ARG A 35 3.68 12.21 0.41
N GLN A 36 3.83 10.97 -0.04
CA GLN A 36 5.15 10.37 -0.30
C GLN A 36 5.97 11.17 -1.34
N ARG A 37 5.31 11.69 -2.38
CA ARG A 37 5.97 12.51 -3.42
C ARG A 37 6.39 13.88 -2.91
N VAL A 38 5.61 14.45 -1.99
CA VAL A 38 5.91 15.73 -1.33
C VAL A 38 7.04 15.57 -0.31
N GLU A 39 7.01 14.52 0.51
CA GLU A 39 8.03 14.27 1.53
C GLU A 39 9.38 13.83 0.93
N ILE A 40 9.37 13.16 -0.23
CA ILE A 40 10.58 12.71 -0.93
C ILE A 40 10.57 13.28 -2.35
N PRO A 41 10.90 14.58 -2.53
CA PRO A 41 10.79 15.25 -3.83
C PRO A 41 11.90 14.82 -4.80
N SER A 42 13.12 14.64 -4.30
CA SER A 42 14.31 14.25 -5.06
C SER A 42 14.81 12.85 -4.68
N LEU A 43 15.42 12.17 -5.65
CA LEU A 43 16.10 10.89 -5.45
C LEU A 43 17.61 11.08 -5.48
N GLY A 44 18.35 10.16 -4.87
CA GLY A 44 19.80 10.21 -4.73
C GLY A 44 20.24 10.59 -3.32
N ASP A 45 21.44 11.15 -3.21
CA ASP A 45 22.01 11.60 -1.94
C ASP A 45 21.28 12.83 -1.41
N LEU A 46 20.99 12.81 -0.11
CA LEU A 46 20.36 13.91 0.60
C LEU A 46 21.44 14.75 1.32
N SER A 47 21.21 16.06 1.43
CA SER A 47 22.18 17.00 2.03
C SER A 47 22.53 16.71 3.49
N ASN A 48 21.69 15.96 4.20
CA ASN A 48 21.89 15.55 5.58
C ASN A 48 22.59 14.19 5.73
N GLY A 49 23.22 13.67 4.67
CA GLY A 49 23.85 12.34 4.67
C GLY A 49 22.87 11.18 4.48
N GLY A 50 21.59 11.48 4.27
CA GLY A 50 20.57 10.49 3.93
C GLY A 50 20.61 10.05 2.46
N PHE A 51 19.75 9.10 2.11
CA PHE A 51 19.62 8.59 0.75
C PHE A 51 18.16 8.33 0.39
N ALA A 52 17.72 8.81 -0.77
CA ALA A 52 16.37 8.61 -1.29
C ALA A 52 16.40 7.79 -2.59
N TRP A 53 15.46 6.86 -2.72
CA TRP A 53 15.34 6.04 -3.93
C TRP A 53 13.88 5.69 -4.20
N ALA A 54 13.63 5.04 -5.34
CA ALA A 54 12.31 4.55 -5.70
C ALA A 54 12.38 3.08 -6.10
N SER A 55 11.28 2.36 -5.90
CA SER A 55 11.06 1.08 -6.55
C SER A 55 10.88 1.25 -8.07
N ASN A 56 10.86 0.13 -8.79
CA ASN A 56 10.52 0.11 -10.21
C ASN A 56 9.15 -0.55 -10.45
N GLN A 57 8.59 -0.34 -11.64
CA GLN A 57 7.26 -0.84 -12.01
C GLN A 57 7.15 -2.37 -11.89
N SER A 58 8.17 -3.11 -12.33
CA SER A 58 8.15 -4.59 -12.32
C SER A 58 8.19 -5.15 -10.89
N GLN A 59 8.86 -4.46 -9.97
CA GLN A 59 8.85 -4.79 -8.54
C GLN A 59 7.50 -4.49 -7.90
N GLU A 60 6.84 -3.38 -8.27
CA GLU A 60 5.49 -3.09 -7.76
C GLU A 60 4.48 -4.16 -8.22
N VAL A 61 4.51 -4.56 -9.49
CA VAL A 61 3.68 -5.67 -9.98
C VAL A 61 3.96 -6.96 -9.20
N SER A 62 5.24 -7.32 -9.00
CA SER A 62 5.59 -8.52 -8.24
C SER A 62 5.16 -8.44 -6.77
N ARG A 63 5.25 -7.25 -6.16
CA ARG A 63 4.81 -6.98 -4.78
C ARG A 63 3.29 -7.11 -4.65
N GLN A 64 2.56 -6.69 -5.67
CA GLN A 64 1.11 -6.58 -5.68
C GLN A 64 0.38 -7.75 -6.34
N TRP A 65 1.09 -8.75 -6.88
CA TRP A 65 0.47 -9.86 -7.65
C TRP A 65 -0.77 -10.48 -6.97
N ALA A 66 -0.68 -10.79 -5.67
CA ALA A 66 -1.81 -11.35 -4.93
C ALA A 66 -2.99 -10.35 -4.85
N ASN A 67 -2.70 -9.07 -4.61
CA ASN A 67 -3.71 -8.02 -4.57
C ASN A 67 -4.34 -7.80 -5.95
N LEU A 68 -3.58 -7.90 -7.04
CA LEU A 68 -4.11 -7.83 -8.41
C LEU A 68 -5.14 -8.94 -8.68
N MET A 69 -4.85 -10.17 -8.24
CA MET A 69 -5.78 -11.29 -8.37
C MET A 69 -7.04 -11.07 -7.53
N SER A 70 -6.90 -10.65 -6.28
CA SER A 70 -8.04 -10.34 -5.41
C SER A 70 -8.91 -9.22 -5.97
N MET A 71 -8.29 -8.17 -6.50
CA MET A 71 -9.00 -7.06 -7.15
C MET A 71 -9.79 -7.52 -8.37
N GLY A 72 -9.20 -8.38 -9.21
CA GLY A 72 -9.91 -8.98 -10.35
C GLY A 72 -11.16 -9.74 -9.92
N ALA A 73 -11.09 -10.51 -8.84
CA ALA A 73 -12.26 -11.18 -8.26
C ALA A 73 -13.28 -10.17 -7.70
N MET A 74 -12.82 -9.13 -7.00
CA MET A 74 -13.69 -8.06 -6.44
C MET A 74 -14.36 -7.20 -7.51
N MET A 75 -13.81 -7.12 -8.73
CA MET A 75 -14.46 -6.48 -9.87
C MET A 75 -15.50 -7.42 -10.51
N ALA A 76 -15.18 -8.71 -10.66
CA ALA A 76 -16.07 -9.65 -11.35
C ALA A 76 -17.31 -10.05 -10.51
N LEU A 77 -17.16 -10.26 -9.20
CA LEU A 77 -18.24 -10.78 -8.35
C LEU A 77 -19.49 -9.87 -8.29
N PRO A 78 -19.36 -8.53 -8.13
CA PRO A 78 -20.52 -7.65 -8.05
C PRO A 78 -21.42 -7.68 -9.29
N TRP A 79 -20.90 -7.96 -10.48
CA TRP A 79 -21.72 -8.10 -11.69
C TRP A 79 -22.76 -9.20 -11.55
N MET A 80 -22.34 -10.38 -11.08
CA MET A 80 -23.24 -11.51 -10.83
C MET A 80 -24.21 -11.21 -9.68
N LEU A 81 -23.73 -10.59 -8.61
CA LEU A 81 -24.56 -10.31 -7.43
C LEU A 81 -25.61 -9.23 -7.69
N ALA A 82 -25.30 -8.23 -8.52
CA ALA A 82 -26.22 -7.15 -8.86
C ALA A 82 -27.43 -7.67 -9.64
N GLU A 83 -27.23 -8.59 -10.58
CA GLU A 83 -28.31 -9.24 -11.33
C GLU A 83 -29.23 -10.06 -10.40
N LEU A 84 -28.65 -10.78 -9.42
CA LEU A 84 -29.42 -11.60 -8.47
C LEU A 84 -30.20 -10.78 -7.43
N SER A 85 -29.80 -9.53 -7.19
CA SER A 85 -30.34 -8.68 -6.12
C SER A 85 -31.12 -7.47 -6.63
N ASP A 86 -31.34 -7.38 -7.95
CA ASP A 86 -31.94 -6.24 -8.64
C ASP A 86 -31.26 -4.90 -8.26
N THR A 87 -29.94 -4.95 -8.03
CA THR A 87 -29.16 -3.75 -7.69
C THR A 87 -28.95 -2.92 -8.96
N PRO A 88 -29.13 -1.59 -8.92
CA PRO A 88 -28.86 -0.75 -10.09
C PRO A 88 -27.41 -0.90 -10.59
N ILE A 89 -27.26 -1.30 -11.85
CA ILE A 89 -25.96 -1.60 -12.49
C ILE A 89 -24.98 -0.41 -12.45
N ILE A 90 -25.48 0.82 -12.34
CA ILE A 90 -24.65 2.02 -12.19
C ILE A 90 -23.68 1.91 -11.00
N TRP A 91 -24.09 1.29 -9.90
CA TRP A 91 -23.22 1.13 -8.72
C TRP A 91 -22.07 0.16 -8.97
N VAL A 92 -22.27 -0.85 -9.82
CA VAL A 92 -21.21 -1.78 -10.24
C VAL A 92 -20.19 -1.08 -11.12
N TRP A 93 -20.63 -0.22 -12.05
CA TRP A 93 -19.71 0.60 -12.85
C TRP A 93 -18.85 1.54 -12.00
N ILE A 94 -19.47 2.23 -11.03
CA ILE A 94 -18.73 3.12 -10.12
C ILE A 94 -17.73 2.33 -9.27
N TRP A 95 -18.15 1.16 -8.77
CA TRP A 95 -17.29 0.25 -8.03
C TRP A 95 -16.05 -0.16 -8.85
N ASP A 96 -16.25 -0.63 -10.09
CA ASP A 96 -15.15 -1.02 -10.97
C ASP A 96 -14.22 0.15 -11.31
N ALA A 97 -14.78 1.35 -11.53
CA ALA A 97 -13.98 2.55 -11.75
C ALA A 97 -13.08 2.89 -10.54
N LEU A 98 -13.63 2.82 -9.32
CA LEU A 98 -12.88 3.03 -8.10
C LEU A 98 -11.79 1.97 -7.90
N LEU A 99 -12.11 0.68 -8.13
CA LEU A 99 -11.14 -0.40 -8.04
C LEU A 99 -10.04 -0.27 -9.10
N ALA A 100 -10.36 0.16 -10.32
CA ALA A 100 -9.37 0.42 -11.35
C ALA A 100 -8.41 1.56 -10.93
N ILE A 101 -8.93 2.66 -10.39
CA ILE A 101 -8.12 3.75 -9.84
C ILE A 101 -7.22 3.25 -8.70
N HIS A 102 -7.75 2.43 -7.80
CA HIS A 102 -6.97 1.83 -6.72
C HIS A 102 -5.84 0.95 -7.27
N LEU A 103 -6.14 0.09 -8.24
CA LEU A 103 -5.17 -0.81 -8.85
C LEU A 103 -4.03 -0.04 -9.51
N ILE A 104 -4.35 1.02 -10.27
CA ILE A 104 -3.35 1.92 -10.84
C ILE A 104 -2.48 2.52 -9.72
N SER A 105 -3.11 2.99 -8.63
CA SER A 105 -2.41 3.60 -7.49
C SER A 105 -1.45 2.64 -6.77
N LEU A 106 -1.80 1.35 -6.68
CA LEU A 106 -0.95 0.30 -6.13
C LEU A 106 0.31 0.06 -6.96
N LEU A 107 0.20 0.21 -8.29
CA LEU A 107 1.30 -0.02 -9.23
C LEU A 107 2.24 1.16 -9.40
N ILE A 108 1.88 2.33 -8.87
CA ILE A 108 2.75 3.51 -8.92
C ILE A 108 4.03 3.26 -8.08
N PRO A 109 5.23 3.47 -8.65
CA PRO A 109 6.48 3.32 -7.94
C PRO A 109 6.56 4.14 -6.66
N LYS A 110 6.87 3.43 -5.57
CA LYS A 110 6.96 3.98 -4.23
C LYS A 110 8.34 4.59 -4.02
N ARG A 111 8.39 5.72 -3.31
CA ARG A 111 9.63 6.41 -2.93
C ARG A 111 9.97 6.12 -1.47
N TYR A 112 11.25 5.91 -1.22
CA TYR A 112 11.81 5.63 0.08
C TYR A 112 12.92 6.63 0.38
N ALA A 113 13.11 6.94 1.66
CA ALA A 113 14.25 7.74 2.09
C ALA A 113 14.78 7.26 3.44
N ILE A 114 16.10 7.27 3.58
CA ILE A 114 16.83 7.01 4.81
C ILE A 114 17.38 8.34 5.28
N THR A 115 17.20 8.63 6.55
CA THR A 115 17.87 9.72 7.27
C THR A 115 18.47 9.15 8.55
N ASN A 116 19.30 9.91 9.24
CA ASN A 116 19.94 9.46 10.48
C ASN A 116 18.92 9.14 11.60
N THR A 117 17.70 9.68 11.53
CA THR A 117 16.69 9.52 12.59
C THR A 117 15.49 8.68 12.16
N HIS A 118 15.15 8.68 10.87
CA HIS A 118 13.95 8.03 10.36
C HIS A 118 14.16 7.34 9.01
N LEU A 119 13.42 6.25 8.82
CA LEU A 119 13.08 5.68 7.52
C LEU A 119 11.73 6.25 7.05
N PHE A 120 11.69 6.72 5.81
CA PHE A 120 10.47 7.09 5.12
C PHE A 120 10.09 5.99 4.14
N ALA A 121 8.93 5.38 4.34
CA ALA A 121 8.41 4.33 3.48
C ALA A 121 6.87 4.37 3.45
N ASP A 122 6.29 4.11 2.27
CA ASP A 122 4.83 4.10 2.07
C ASP A 122 4.11 5.37 2.57
N GLY A 123 4.78 6.52 2.45
CA GLY A 123 4.29 7.83 2.91
C GLY A 123 4.35 8.03 4.43
N GLN A 124 4.82 7.05 5.19
CA GLN A 124 4.97 7.08 6.65
C GLN A 124 6.43 7.27 7.08
N ARG A 125 6.61 7.74 8.31
CA ARG A 125 7.91 7.92 8.96
C ARG A 125 8.06 6.90 10.07
N TYR A 126 9.18 6.20 10.08
CA TYR A 126 9.51 5.16 11.04
C TYR A 126 10.82 5.51 11.74
N GLU A 127 10.77 5.64 13.06
CA GLU A 127 11.98 5.72 13.89
C GLU A 127 12.78 4.41 13.81
N TRP A 128 14.10 4.50 13.75
CA TRP A 128 14.99 3.33 13.66
C TRP A 128 14.88 2.42 14.87
N ASN A 129 14.67 2.98 16.06
CA ASN A 129 14.46 2.25 17.30
C ASN A 129 13.29 1.23 17.24
N ARG A 130 12.31 1.43 16.33
CA ARG A 130 11.14 0.56 16.09
C ARG A 130 11.36 -0.43 14.95
N LEU A 131 12.52 -0.40 14.30
CA LEU A 131 12.84 -1.23 13.16
C LEU A 131 13.98 -2.18 13.51
N ARG A 132 14.00 -3.32 12.81
CA ARG A 132 15.14 -4.24 12.80
C ARG A 132 15.22 -4.94 11.46
N LEU A 133 16.41 -5.41 11.10
CA LEU A 133 16.56 -6.27 9.92
C LEU A 133 15.88 -7.63 10.15
N ALA A 134 15.23 -8.15 9.11
CA ALA A 134 14.79 -9.54 9.13
C ALA A 134 15.99 -10.48 9.14
N LYS A 135 15.91 -11.57 9.92
CA LYS A 135 16.97 -12.59 10.04
C LYS A 135 17.40 -13.18 8.68
N LYS A 136 16.46 -13.27 7.74
CA LYS A 136 16.70 -13.74 6.38
C LYS A 136 16.30 -12.66 5.39
N GLN A 137 17.28 -12.11 4.66
CA GLN A 137 17.04 -11.11 3.63
C GLN A 137 16.68 -11.77 2.30
N PRO A 138 15.61 -11.32 1.62
CA PRO A 138 15.30 -11.73 0.26
C PRO A 138 16.26 -11.09 -0.77
N LYS A 139 16.47 -11.73 -1.93
CA LYS A 139 17.50 -11.30 -2.91
C LYS A 139 17.20 -9.98 -3.65
N LYS A 140 15.94 -9.57 -3.76
CA LYS A 140 15.50 -8.46 -4.64
C LYS A 140 14.91 -7.25 -3.90
N ARG A 141 14.97 -7.24 -2.57
CA ARG A 141 14.38 -6.19 -1.71
C ARG A 141 15.05 -6.21 -0.35
N ILE A 142 15.00 -5.11 0.37
CA ILE A 142 15.40 -5.08 1.79
C ILE A 142 14.16 -5.42 2.61
N MET A 143 14.29 -6.34 3.57
CA MET A 143 13.21 -6.70 4.48
C MET A 143 13.51 -6.19 5.88
N LEU A 144 12.76 -5.19 6.31
CA LEU A 144 12.73 -4.73 7.69
C LEU A 144 11.53 -5.33 8.42
N LEU A 145 11.62 -5.36 9.75
CA LEU A 145 10.54 -5.77 10.63
C LEU A 145 10.25 -4.64 11.62
N ARG A 146 8.98 -4.26 11.72
CA ARG A 146 8.47 -3.38 12.77
C ARG A 146 8.43 -4.14 14.10
N LYS A 147 9.15 -3.67 15.11
CA LYS A 147 9.15 -4.21 16.48
C LYS A 147 7.72 -4.10 17.05
N GLY A 148 7.24 -5.16 17.70
CA GLY A 148 5.89 -5.21 18.31
C GLY A 148 4.73 -5.61 17.39
N TRP A 149 4.93 -5.73 16.08
CA TRP A 149 3.84 -5.99 15.11
C TRP A 149 3.67 -7.46 14.67
N GLY A 150 4.43 -8.39 15.25
CA GLY A 150 4.33 -9.83 14.97
C GLY A 150 4.40 -10.17 13.46
N PRO A 151 3.48 -10.98 12.91
CA PRO A 151 3.47 -11.37 11.50
C PRO A 151 3.13 -10.21 10.54
N PHE A 152 2.55 -9.12 11.04
CA PHE A 152 2.26 -7.89 10.29
C PHE A 152 3.43 -6.88 10.35
N GLY A 153 4.53 -7.27 11.01
CA GLY A 153 5.75 -6.49 11.07
C GLY A 153 6.54 -6.30 9.77
N PRO A 154 6.45 -7.16 8.72
CA PRO A 154 7.27 -7.00 7.52
C PRO A 154 7.08 -5.67 6.81
N LEU A 155 8.20 -5.00 6.51
CA LEU A 155 8.28 -3.77 5.73
C LEU A 155 9.28 -3.99 4.58
N PRO A 156 8.79 -4.43 3.40
CA PRO A 156 9.64 -4.64 2.24
C PRO A 156 9.96 -3.32 1.53
N LEU A 157 11.24 -3.05 1.29
CA LEU A 157 11.71 -1.90 0.53
C LEU A 157 12.22 -2.35 -0.85
N GLY A 158 11.56 -1.90 -1.91
CA GLY A 158 11.94 -2.15 -3.31
C GLY A 158 12.95 -1.11 -3.82
N GLY A 159 13.57 -1.38 -4.97
CA GLY A 159 14.57 -0.48 -5.56
C GLY A 159 15.46 -1.16 -6.59
N ASP A 160 16.16 -0.37 -7.41
CA ASP A 160 17.26 -0.88 -8.24
C ASP A 160 18.34 -1.53 -7.35
N ARG A 161 19.06 -2.52 -7.87
CA ARG A 161 20.15 -3.21 -7.16
C ARG A 161 21.17 -2.22 -6.57
N LEU A 162 21.62 -1.24 -7.35
CA LEU A 162 22.63 -0.27 -6.86
C LEU A 162 22.07 0.61 -5.73
N ALA A 163 20.81 1.01 -5.85
CA ALA A 163 20.13 1.79 -4.81
C ALA A 163 19.92 0.95 -3.54
N LEU A 164 19.52 -0.32 -3.69
CA LEU A 164 19.34 -1.23 -2.57
C LEU A 164 20.65 -1.58 -1.86
N GLU A 165 21.74 -1.75 -2.59
CA GLU A 165 23.07 -1.97 -1.99
C GLU A 165 23.49 -0.78 -1.13
N LYS A 166 23.34 0.45 -1.66
CA LYS A 166 23.63 1.67 -0.91
C LYS A 166 22.71 1.85 0.31
N ALA A 167 21.40 1.66 0.12
CA ALA A 167 20.42 1.75 1.19
C ALA A 167 20.66 0.69 2.29
N ALA A 168 20.99 -0.55 1.91
CA ALA A 168 21.28 -1.61 2.86
C ALA A 168 22.51 -1.29 3.73
N ASN A 169 23.58 -0.78 3.13
CA ASN A 169 24.78 -0.36 3.87
C ASN A 169 24.45 0.72 4.90
N LEU A 170 23.71 1.76 4.50
CA LEU A 170 23.28 2.83 5.40
C LEU A 170 22.40 2.31 6.54
N ILE A 171 21.42 1.45 6.23
CA ILE A 171 20.53 0.85 7.23
C ILE A 171 21.33 0.04 8.26
N VAL A 172 22.30 -0.77 7.80
CA VAL A 172 23.14 -1.58 8.70
C VAL A 172 23.97 -0.69 9.61
N THR A 173 24.60 0.37 9.06
CA THR A 173 25.37 1.34 9.86
C THR A 173 24.50 1.99 10.93
N ILE A 174 23.32 2.52 10.56
CA ILE A 174 22.43 3.22 11.50
C ILE A 174 21.93 2.26 12.59
N LEU A 175 21.49 1.05 12.22
CA LEU A 175 20.99 0.09 13.20
C LEU A 175 22.08 -0.41 14.15
N HIS A 176 23.34 -0.47 13.71
CA HIS A 176 24.47 -0.82 14.57
C HIS A 176 24.86 0.32 15.54
N GLU A 177 24.63 1.58 15.17
CA GLU A 177 24.85 2.72 16.08
C GLU A 177 23.78 2.84 17.16
N GLU A 178 22.59 2.28 16.95
CA GLU A 178 21.48 2.29 17.92
C GLU A 178 21.44 1.09 18.89
N GLU A 179 22.21 0.03 18.63
CA GLU A 179 22.35 -1.16 19.50
C GLU A 179 23.45 -0.98 20.56
#